data_AF-K1TDM4-F1
#
_entry.id   AF-K1TDM4-F1
#
_cell.length_a   1.000
_cell.length_b   1.000
_cell.length_c   1.000
_cell.angle_alpha   90.00
_cell.angle_beta   90.00
_cell.angle_gamma   90.00
#
_symmetry.space_group_name_H-M   'P 1'
#
loop_
_entity.id
_entity.type
_entity.pdbx_description
1 polymer ?
#
loop_
_entity_poly.entity_id
_entity_poly.type
_entity_poly.pdbx_seq_one_letter_code
_entity_poly.pdbx_strand_id
1 'polypeptide(L)' 'GVNGQPNYLILGRDGQELVPKRAYNLDVEAYIDFLKSGVEAYNKTK' A
#
# COMPACT_ATOMS: atom_id res chain seq x y z
N GLY A 1 7.10 -6.39 -14.70
CA GLY A 1 5.93 -5.50 -14.54
C GLY A 1 4.72 -6.35 -14.22
N VAL A 2 3.85 -5.89 -13.32
CA VAL A 2 2.56 -6.55 -13.05
C VAL A 2 1.54 -5.90 -13.97
N ASN A 3 1.03 -6.63 -14.97
CA ASN A 3 0.03 -6.14 -15.93
C ASN A 3 -1.41 -6.35 -15.45
N GLY A 4 -1.62 -6.84 -14.23
CA GLY A 4 -2.93 -7.01 -13.62
C GLY A 4 -3.41 -5.74 -12.92
N GLN A 5 -4.57 -5.25 -13.32
CA GLN A 5 -5.33 -4.20 -12.63
C GLN A 5 -6.49 -4.86 -11.86
N PRO A 6 -6.88 -4.35 -10.67
CA PRO A 6 -6.30 -3.20 -9.95
C PRO A 6 -4.96 -3.49 -9.28
N ASN A 7 -4.16 -2.43 -9.10
CA ASN A 7 -2.89 -2.45 -8.36
C ASN A 7 -2.78 -1.21 -7.48
N TYR A 8 -2.66 -1.38 -6.17
CA TYR A 8 -2.60 -0.31 -5.20
C TYR A 8 -1.19 -0.22 -4.59
N LEU A 9 -0.63 0.99 -4.56
CA LEU A 9 0.66 1.29 -3.96
C LEU A 9 0.49 2.40 -2.93
N ILE A 10 1.28 2.36 -1.85
CA ILE A 10 1.40 3.47 -0.91
C ILE A 10 2.85 3.95 -0.96
N LEU A 11 3.01 5.23 -1.30
CA LEU A 11 4.32 5.84 -1.54
C LEU A 11 4.64 6.90 -0.49
N GLY A 12 5.93 7.06 -0.20
CA GLY A 12 6.47 8.14 0.61
C GLY A 12 6.63 9.44 -0.19
N ARG A 13 7.18 10.47 0.45
CA ARG A 13 7.34 11.82 -0.13
C ARG A 13 8.18 11.82 -1.40
N ASP A 14 9.10 10.88 -1.53
CA ASP A 14 10.04 10.78 -2.65
C ASP A 14 9.66 9.65 -3.62
N GLY A 15 8.43 9.14 -3.53
CA GLY A 15 7.93 8.08 -4.39
C GLY A 15 8.43 6.67 -4.05
N GLN A 16 9.10 6.49 -2.91
CA GLN A 16 9.50 5.17 -2.43
C GLN A 16 8.29 4.35 -1.98
N GLU A 17 8.24 3.07 -2.32
CA GLU A 17 7.21 2.15 -1.86
C GLU A 17 7.36 1.90 -0.34
N LEU A 18 6.31 2.19 0.42
CA LEU A 18 6.33 2.09 1.89
C LEU A 18 5.90 0.72 2.40
N VAL A 19 4.99 0.07 1.66
CA VAL A 19 4.46 -1.26 1.95
C VAL A 19 4.27 -2.03 0.64
N PRO A 20 4.33 -3.37 0.65
CA PRO A 20 4.14 -4.16 -0.55
C PRO A 20 2.83 -3.84 -1.26
N LYS A 21 2.91 -3.62 -2.58
CA LYS A 21 1.73 -3.40 -3.43
C LYS A 21 0.65 -4.47 -3.26
N ARG A 22 -0.61 -4.04 -3.33
CA ARG A 22 -1.79 -4.91 -3.23
C ARG A 22 -2.46 -5.07 -4.60
N ALA A 23 -2.71 -6.32 -5.00
CA ALA A 23 -3.50 -6.65 -6.20
C ALA A 23 -4.99 -6.84 -5.87
N TYR A 24 -5.79 -7.31 -6.83
CA TYR A 24 -7.20 -7.63 -6.62
C TYR A 24 -7.43 -8.56 -5.42
N ASN A 25 -8.18 -8.07 -4.44
CA ASN A 25 -8.66 -8.83 -3.28
C ASN A 25 -9.89 -8.11 -2.71
N LEU A 26 -11.01 -8.83 -2.57
CA LEU A 26 -12.31 -8.30 -2.09
C LEU A 26 -12.43 -8.23 -0.56
N ASP A 27 -11.45 -8.72 0.19
CA ASP A 27 -11.43 -8.63 1.64
C ASP A 27 -11.23 -7.17 2.10
N VAL A 28 -12.26 -6.63 2.74
CA VAL A 28 -12.32 -5.26 3.23
C VAL A 28 -11.39 -5.03 4.42
N GLU A 29 -11.34 -5.95 5.38
CA GLU A 29 -10.46 -5.80 6.56
C GLU A 29 -9.00 -5.83 6.14
N ALA A 30 -8.66 -6.73 5.22
CA ALA A 30 -7.32 -6.76 4.64
C ALA A 30 -6.96 -5.48 3.86
N TYR A 31 -7.94 -4.76 3.31
CA TYR A 31 -7.71 -3.46 2.66
C TYR A 31 -7.50 -2.35 3.70
N ILE A 32 -8.26 -2.37 4.80
CA ILE A 32 -8.08 -1.45 5.92
C ILE A 32 -6.69 -1.63 6.54
N ASP A 33 -6.26 -2.87 6.76
CA ASP A 33 -4.94 -3.17 7.32
C ASP A 33 -3.80 -2.73 6.40
N PHE A 34 -3.97 -2.91 5.08
CA PHE A 34 -3.05 -2.37 4.08
C PHE A 34 -2.90 -0.84 4.23
N LEU A 35 -4.00 -0.09 4.36
CA LEU A 35 -3.95 1.36 4.53
C LEU A 35 -3.32 1.76 5.87
N LYS A 36 -3.69 1.10 6.97
CA LYS A 36 -3.11 1.37 8.31
C LYS A 36 -1.60 1.16 8.32
N SER A 37 -1.12 0.05 7.74
CA SER A 37 0.32 -0.22 7.64
C SER A 37 1.07 0.86 6.85
N GLY A 38 0.44 1.40 5.80
CA GLY A 38 1.00 2.52 5.04
C GLY A 38 1.11 3.81 5.85
N VAL A 39 0.10 4.14 6.65
CA VAL A 39 0.14 5.30 7.57
C VAL A 39 1.23 5.13 8.63
N GLU A 40 1.34 3.94 9.21
CA GLU A 40 2.40 3.62 10.19
C GLU A 40 3.79 3.76 9.58
N ALA A 41 4.00 3.20 8.38
CA ALA A 41 5.27 3.31 7.65
C ALA A 41 5.61 4.77 7.33
N TYR A 42 4.65 5.56 6.84
CA TYR A 42 4.84 6.98 6.55
C TYR A 42 5.24 7.77 7.80
N ASN A 43 4.59 7.52 8.93
CA ASN A 43 4.90 8.21 10.18
C ASN A 43 6.28 7.86 10.76
N LYS A 44 6.82 6.66 10.49
CA LYS A 44 8.20 6.28 10.87
C LYS A 44 9.27 7.00 10.04
N THR A 45 8.90 7.48 8.85
CA THR A 45 9.77 8.23 7.94
C THR A 45 9.69 9.75 8.14
N LYS A 46 9.00 10.22 9.19
CA LYS A 46 8.99 11.63 9.58
C LYS A 46 10.35 12.09 10.11
#